data_AF-A5D132-F1
#
_entry.id   AF-A5D132-F1
#
_cell.length_a   1.000
_cell.length_b   1.000
_cell.length_c   1.000
_cell.angle_alpha   90.00
_cell.angle_beta   90.00
_cell.angle_gamma   90.00
#
_symmetry.space_group_name_H-M   'P 1'
#
loop_
_entity.id
_entity.type
_entity.pdbx_description
1 polymer ?
#
loop_
_entity_poly.entity_id
_entity_poly.type
_entity_poly.pdbx_seq_one_letter_code
_entity_poly.pdbx_strand_id
1 'polypeptide(L)'
;MLGGAVCLFAVAGPCFFLQTEVGLGVRATGDNPQMIRSLGANTDITKITGLSLSNALVAVSGSLVGQYQSFADASMGIGMIVVGLASVIIGEVLVRTPNIIRALLAALVGSIIYRMVIAVVLQLGMPATDSKLLTAAIVTAALAFPALRERFRKPAACGERRDSIA
;
A
#
# COMPACT_ATOMS: atom_id res chain seq x y z
N MET A 1 -24.21 1.54 3.74
CA MET A 1 -24.05 2.96 3.38
C MET A 1 -22.85 3.61 4.07
N LEU A 2 -22.67 3.48 5.40
CA LEU A 2 -21.50 4.05 6.11
C LEU A 2 -20.13 3.64 5.54
N GLY A 3 -19.92 2.36 5.22
CA GLY A 3 -18.62 1.89 4.70
C GLY A 3 -18.20 2.54 3.39
N GLY A 4 -19.15 2.82 2.48
CA GLY A 4 -18.86 3.49 1.21
C GLY A 4 -18.48 4.96 1.38
N ALA A 5 -19.13 5.66 2.32
CA ALA A 5 -18.80 7.05 2.63
C ALA A 5 -17.40 7.20 3.24
N VAL A 6 -17.01 6.28 4.13
CA VAL A 6 -15.67 6.25 4.72
C VAL A 6 -14.59 5.99 3.65
N CYS A 7 -14.83 5.05 2.73
CA CYS A 7 -13.92 4.79 1.61
C CYS A 7 -13.76 6.01 0.69
N LEU A 8 -14.85 6.73 0.40
CA LEU A 8 -14.80 7.92 -0.44
C LEU A 8 -14.00 9.04 0.23
N PHE A 9 -14.22 9.28 1.52
CA PHE A 9 -13.49 10.29 2.29
C PHE A 9 -11.99 9.96 2.37
N ALA A 10 -11.65 8.68 2.61
CA ALA A 10 -10.28 8.20 2.69
C ALA A 10 -9.49 8.37 1.38
N VAL A 11 -10.17 8.46 0.22
CA VAL A 11 -9.53 8.70 -1.08
C VAL A 11 -9.61 10.16 -1.52
N ALA A 12 -10.75 10.82 -1.33
CA ALA A 12 -10.94 12.21 -1.72
C ALA A 12 -10.02 13.15 -0.94
N GLY A 13 -9.82 12.92 0.36
CA GLY A 13 -8.96 13.74 1.22
C GLY A 13 -7.51 13.79 0.72
N PRO A 14 -6.81 12.64 0.63
CA PRO A 14 -5.46 12.60 0.08
C PRO A 14 -5.40 13.08 -1.37
N CYS A 15 -6.36 12.71 -2.22
CA CYS A 15 -6.36 13.15 -3.62
C CYS A 15 -6.36 14.67 -3.76
N PHE A 16 -7.20 15.36 -2.99
CA PHE A 16 -7.25 16.83 -3.00
C PHE A 16 -5.96 17.42 -2.42
N PHE A 17 -5.48 16.88 -1.29
CA PHE A 17 -4.24 17.35 -0.66
C PHE A 17 -3.02 17.19 -1.58
N LEU A 18 -2.87 16.05 -2.26
CA LEU A 18 -1.76 15.75 -3.18
C LEU A 18 -1.76 16.60 -4.46
N GLN A 19 -2.85 17.32 -4.75
CA GLN A 19 -2.94 18.29 -5.84
C GLN A 19 -2.60 19.73 -5.42
N THR A 20 -2.50 20.01 -4.12
CA THR A 20 -2.11 21.34 -3.64
C THR A 20 -0.60 21.61 -3.82
N GLU A 21 -0.18 22.87 -3.74
CA GLU A 21 1.23 23.30 -3.80
C GLU A 21 2.12 22.52 -2.81
N VAL A 22 1.63 22.29 -1.59
CA VAL A 22 2.34 21.51 -0.57
C VAL A 22 2.43 20.04 -0.99
N GLY A 23 1.34 19.46 -1.51
CA GLY A 23 1.31 18.09 -2.01
C GLY A 23 2.25 17.85 -3.20
N LEU A 24 2.29 18.78 -4.15
CA LEU A 24 3.23 18.74 -5.28
C LEU A 24 4.68 18.88 -4.81
N GLY A 25 4.95 19.75 -3.82
CA GLY A 25 6.25 19.87 -3.18
C GLY A 25 6.72 18.58 -2.51
N VAL A 26 5.82 17.87 -1.82
CA VAL A 26 6.09 16.55 -1.22
C VAL A 26 6.42 15.50 -2.28
N ARG A 27 5.68 15.48 -3.40
CA ARG A 27 5.95 14.54 -4.49
C ARG A 27 7.28 14.82 -5.18
N ALA A 28 7.57 16.08 -5.50
CA ALA A 28 8.83 16.46 -6.11
C ALA A 28 10.04 16.17 -5.20
N THR A 29 9.85 16.29 -3.88
CA THR A 29 10.85 15.88 -2.87
C THR A 29 11.07 14.36 -2.84
N GLY A 30 10.01 13.59 -3.09
CA GLY A 30 10.06 12.12 -3.19
C GLY A 30 10.75 11.63 -4.46
N ASP A 31 10.52 12.27 -5.61
CA ASP A 31 11.14 11.91 -6.89
C ASP A 31 12.62 12.28 -6.94
N ASN A 32 12.96 13.52 -6.57
CA ASN A 32 14.37 13.94 -6.54
C ASN A 32 14.65 14.99 -5.43
N PRO A 33 15.15 14.55 -4.26
CA PRO A 33 15.45 15.47 -3.16
C PRO A 33 16.62 16.42 -3.47
N GLN A 34 17.51 16.05 -4.39
CA GLN A 34 18.65 16.92 -4.77
C GLN A 34 18.19 18.14 -5.57
N MET A 35 17.20 17.96 -6.44
CA MET A 35 16.60 19.04 -7.23
C MET A 35 15.88 20.06 -6.36
N ILE A 36 15.07 19.61 -5.39
CA ILE A 36 14.35 20.52 -4.49
C ILE A 36 15.31 21.30 -3.58
N ARG A 37 16.42 20.67 -3.15
CA ARG A 37 17.47 21.37 -2.40
C ARG A 37 18.19 22.43 -3.24
N SER A 38 18.44 22.21 -4.53
CA SER A 38 19.08 23.22 -5.39
C SER A 38 18.15 24.39 -5.74
N LEU A 39 16.83 24.16 -5.73
CA LEU A 39 15.79 25.19 -5.86
C LEU A 39 15.59 26.04 -4.58
N GLY A 40 16.38 25.82 -3.53
CA GLY A 40 16.33 26.59 -2.29
C GLY A 40 15.20 26.20 -1.33
N ALA A 41 14.47 25.12 -1.62
CA ALA A 41 13.40 24.62 -0.77
C ALA A 41 13.94 23.63 0.28
N ASN A 42 13.42 23.73 1.51
CA ASN A 42 13.83 22.87 2.61
C ASN A 42 13.14 21.50 2.52
N THR A 43 13.84 20.52 1.92
CA THR A 43 13.39 19.12 1.85
C THR A 43 13.05 18.50 3.20
N ASP A 44 13.68 18.93 4.30
CA ASP A 44 13.46 18.31 5.62
C ASP A 44 12.08 18.70 6.17
N ILE A 45 11.65 19.95 6.00
CA ILE A 45 10.28 20.39 6.33
C ILE A 45 9.25 19.64 5.47
N THR A 46 9.52 19.49 4.17
CA THR A 46 8.63 18.77 3.26
C THR A 46 8.51 17.28 3.60
N LYS A 47 9.60 16.63 4.03
CA LYS A 47 9.55 15.24 4.51
C LYS A 47 8.78 15.12 5.82
N ILE A 48 9.06 16.01 6.80
CA ILE A 48 8.40 15.99 8.11
C ILE A 48 6.89 16.18 7.95
N THR A 49 6.45 17.12 7.10
CA THR A 49 5.03 17.35 6.82
C THR A 49 4.35 16.15 6.14
N GLY A 50 5.02 15.49 5.19
CA GLY A 50 4.52 14.26 4.58
C GLY A 50 4.40 13.08 5.55
N LEU A 51 5.44 12.87 6.37
CA LEU A 51 5.47 11.83 7.41
C LEU A 51 4.43 12.08 8.50
N SER A 52 4.30 13.32 8.99
CA SER A 52 3.34 13.65 10.03
C SER A 52 1.90 13.49 9.55
N LEU A 53 1.60 13.89 8.31
CA LEU A 53 0.27 13.70 7.71
C LEU A 53 -0.07 12.21 7.55
N SER A 54 0.89 11.40 7.08
CA SER A 54 0.71 9.95 6.92
C SER A 54 0.43 9.28 8.27
N ASN A 55 1.21 9.64 9.29
CA ASN A 55 1.03 9.11 10.64
C ASN A 55 -0.29 9.59 11.28
N ALA A 56 -0.74 10.81 11.00
CA ALA A 56 -2.03 11.30 11.46
C ALA A 56 -3.20 10.49 10.88
N LEU A 57 -3.16 10.17 9.58
CA LEU A 57 -4.17 9.32 8.94
C LEU A 57 -4.17 7.89 9.50
N VAL A 58 -3.00 7.33 9.79
CA VAL A 58 -2.85 6.02 10.43
C VAL A 58 -3.42 6.04 11.84
N ALA A 59 -3.15 7.09 12.64
CA ALA A 59 -3.66 7.23 14.00
C ALA A 59 -5.20 7.36 14.03
N VAL A 60 -5.78 8.15 13.13
CA VAL A 60 -7.24 8.29 12.98
C VAL A 60 -7.88 6.96 12.56
N SER A 61 -7.24 6.23 11.64
CA SER A 61 -7.71 4.90 11.23
C SER A 61 -7.64 3.90 12.40
N GLY A 62 -6.54 3.90 13.15
CA GLY A 62 -6.31 3.04 14.30
C GLY A 62 -7.30 3.29 15.44
N SER A 63 -7.62 4.55 15.74
CA SER A 63 -8.61 4.89 16.78
C SER A 63 -10.02 4.45 16.39
N LEU A 64 -10.37 4.51 15.10
CA LEU A 64 -11.62 3.97 14.58
C LEU A 64 -11.70 2.46 14.80
N VAL A 65 -10.64 1.75 14.44
CA VAL A 65 -10.57 0.28 14.56
C VAL A 65 -10.59 -0.16 16.04
N GLY A 66 -9.93 0.59 16.93
CA GLY A 66 -9.99 0.36 18.38
C GLY A 66 -11.40 0.52 18.95
N GLN A 67 -12.15 1.54 18.50
CA GLN A 67 -13.56 1.70 18.86
C GLN A 67 -14.42 0.54 18.35
N TYR A 68 -14.18 0.06 17.12
CA TYR A 68 -14.91 -1.08 16.56
C TYR A 68 -14.66 -2.40 17.31
N GLN A 69 -13.45 -2.63 17.81
CA GLN A 69 -13.10 -3.86 18.52
C GLN A 69 -13.33 -3.79 20.03
N SER A 70 -13.60 -2.60 20.61
CA SER A 70 -13.76 -2.36 22.06
C SER A 70 -12.54 -2.75 22.92
N PHE A 71 -11.44 -3.17 22.29
CA PHE A 71 -10.18 -3.58 22.91
C PHE A 71 -9.02 -3.17 21.99
N ALA A 72 -7.89 -2.80 22.60
CA ALA A 72 -6.67 -2.42 21.89
C ALA A 72 -5.46 -3.09 22.53
N ASP A 73 -4.70 -3.83 21.73
CA ASP A 73 -3.46 -4.51 22.13
C ASP A 73 -2.33 -4.13 21.15
N ALA A 74 -1.08 -4.11 21.60
CA ALA A 74 0.08 -3.79 20.74
C ALA A 74 0.22 -4.78 19.57
N SER A 75 -0.18 -6.03 19.78
CA SER A 75 -0.15 -7.09 18.77
C SER A 75 -1.15 -6.86 17.64
N MET A 76 -2.20 -6.06 17.88
CA MET A 76 -3.23 -5.75 16.90
C MET A 76 -2.68 -4.89 15.75
N GLY A 77 -1.73 -3.98 16.04
CA GLY A 77 -1.13 -3.09 15.04
C GLY A 77 -0.23 -3.81 14.04
N ILE A 78 0.52 -4.82 14.50
CA ILE A 78 1.47 -5.56 13.65
C ILE A 78 0.74 -6.26 12.50
N GLY A 79 -0.38 -6.94 12.81
CA GLY A 79 -1.19 -7.58 11.78
C GLY A 79 -1.78 -6.59 10.76
N MET A 80 -2.20 -5.41 11.23
CA MET A 80 -2.79 -4.38 10.36
C MET A 80 -1.80 -3.79 9.35
N ILE A 81 -0.52 -3.60 9.75
CA ILE A 81 0.52 -3.09 8.83
C ILE A 81 0.78 -4.10 7.70
N VAL A 82 0.94 -5.38 8.03
CA VAL A 82 1.21 -6.44 7.04
C VAL A 82 0.06 -6.57 6.06
N VAL A 83 -1.18 -6.61 6.57
CA VAL A 83 -2.39 -6.69 5.74
C VAL A 83 -2.54 -5.45 4.86
N GLY A 84 -2.27 -4.26 5.40
CA GLY A 84 -2.32 -3.00 4.67
C GLY A 84 -1.36 -2.97 3.50
N LEU A 85 -0.07 -3.23 3.73
CA LEU A 85 0.95 -3.24 2.68
C LEU A 85 0.66 -4.32 1.63
N ALA A 86 0.27 -5.53 2.04
CA ALA A 86 -0.10 -6.59 1.11
C ALA A 86 -1.26 -6.18 0.18
N SER A 87 -2.30 -5.57 0.73
CA SER A 87 -3.46 -5.13 -0.04
C SER A 87 -3.13 -4.03 -1.06
N VAL A 88 -2.23 -3.09 -0.71
CA VAL A 88 -1.77 -2.03 -1.63
C VAL A 88 -0.94 -2.64 -2.75
N ILE A 89 0.00 -3.55 -2.43
CA ILE A 89 0.83 -4.23 -3.44
C ILE A 89 -0.04 -5.00 -4.43
N ILE A 90 -1.03 -5.76 -3.95
CA ILE A 90 -1.97 -6.51 -4.80
C ILE A 90 -2.72 -5.55 -5.75
N GLY A 91 -3.17 -4.41 -5.23
CA GLY A 91 -3.84 -3.37 -6.02
C GLY A 91 -2.96 -2.76 -7.10
N GLU A 92 -1.73 -2.39 -6.74
CA GLU A 92 -0.76 -1.74 -7.64
C GLU A 92 -0.32 -2.67 -8.78
N VAL A 93 -0.11 -3.96 -8.49
CA VAL A 93 0.23 -4.98 -9.50
C VAL A 93 -0.88 -5.12 -10.54
N LEU A 94 -2.15 -4.95 -10.16
CA LEU A 94 -3.28 -5.03 -11.07
C LEU A 94 -3.44 -3.78 -11.94
N VAL A 95 -3.16 -2.60 -11.36
CA VAL A 95 -3.38 -1.30 -12.01
C VAL A 95 -2.02 -0.65 -12.30
N ARG A 96 -1.35 -1.12 -13.36
CA ARG A 96 -0.03 -0.61 -13.77
C ARG A 96 -0.13 0.74 -14.47
N THR A 97 -0.20 1.85 -13.73
CA THR A 97 -0.22 3.20 -14.33
C THR A 97 0.43 4.28 -13.45
N PRO A 98 1.01 5.34 -14.05
CA PRO A 98 1.81 6.35 -13.33
C PRO A 98 1.00 7.45 -12.61
N ASN A 99 -0.33 7.45 -12.71
CA ASN A 99 -1.16 8.53 -12.18
C ASN A 99 -1.51 8.32 -10.70
N ILE A 100 -1.35 9.35 -9.86
CA ILE A 100 -1.63 9.27 -8.41
C ILE A 100 -3.07 8.84 -8.11
N ILE A 101 -4.03 9.34 -8.89
CA ILE A 101 -5.45 9.02 -8.75
C ILE A 101 -5.68 7.53 -9.02
N ARG A 102 -4.98 7.00 -10.04
CA ARG A 102 -5.05 5.58 -10.36
C ARG A 102 -4.35 4.73 -9.30
N ALA A 103 -3.25 5.21 -8.71
CA ALA A 103 -2.59 4.52 -7.60
C ALA A 103 -3.49 4.45 -6.34
N LEU A 104 -4.18 5.54 -6.00
CA LEU A 104 -5.18 5.56 -4.92
C LEU A 104 -6.36 4.62 -5.19
N LEU A 105 -6.88 4.62 -6.43
CA LEU A 105 -7.92 3.67 -6.85
C LEU A 105 -7.42 2.23 -6.85
N ALA A 106 -6.17 1.99 -7.24
CA ALA A 106 -5.53 0.68 -7.20
C ALA A 106 -5.48 0.13 -5.76
N ALA A 107 -5.05 0.95 -4.81
CA ALA A 107 -5.03 0.59 -3.39
C ALA A 107 -6.44 0.26 -2.86
N LEU A 108 -7.46 1.05 -3.24
CA LEU A 108 -8.86 0.74 -2.92
C LEU A 108 -9.29 -0.62 -3.48
N VAL A 109 -9.05 -0.86 -4.77
CA VAL A 109 -9.40 -2.12 -5.44
C VAL A 109 -8.68 -3.29 -4.77
N GLY A 110 -7.39 -3.15 -4.45
CA GLY A 110 -6.61 -4.16 -3.73
C GLY A 110 -7.18 -4.50 -2.35
N SER A 111 -7.64 -3.49 -1.59
CA SER A 111 -8.29 -3.71 -0.29
C SER A 111 -9.61 -4.49 -0.38
N ILE A 112 -10.40 -4.25 -1.43
CA ILE A 112 -11.65 -4.97 -1.70
C ILE A 112 -11.35 -6.41 -2.13
N ILE A 113 -10.38 -6.60 -3.02
CA ILE A 113 -9.95 -7.93 -3.48
C ILE A 113 -9.48 -8.77 -2.29
N TYR A 114 -8.64 -8.22 -1.41
CA TYR A 114 -8.18 -8.92 -0.22
C TYR A 114 -9.35 -9.40 0.66
N ARG A 115 -10.38 -8.55 0.84
CA ARG A 115 -11.61 -8.94 1.56
C ARG A 115 -12.39 -10.03 0.85
N MET A 116 -12.49 -10.00 -0.47
CA MET A 116 -13.13 -11.07 -1.26
C MET A 116 -12.39 -12.40 -1.12
N VAL A 117 -11.06 -12.37 -1.14
CA VAL A 117 -10.23 -13.57 -0.93
C VAL A 117 -10.50 -14.19 0.44
N ILE A 118 -10.49 -13.39 1.51
CA ILE A 118 -10.83 -13.89 2.86
C ILE A 118 -12.25 -14.45 2.91
N ALA A 119 -13.22 -13.78 2.29
CA ALA A 119 -14.61 -14.23 2.29
C ALA A 119 -14.78 -15.59 1.60
N VAL A 120 -14.08 -15.82 0.48
CA VAL A 120 -14.07 -17.12 -0.22
C VAL A 120 -13.40 -18.20 0.62
N VAL A 121 -12.28 -17.88 1.27
CA VAL A 121 -11.57 -18.82 2.16
C VAL A 121 -12.45 -19.23 3.34
N LEU A 122 -13.21 -18.31 3.95
CA LEU A 122 -14.12 -18.63 5.05
C LEU A 122 -15.30 -19.51 4.61
N GLN A 123 -15.82 -19.31 3.40
CA GLN A 123 -16.94 -20.13 2.88
C GLN A 123 -16.55 -21.58 2.58
N LEU A 124 -15.25 -21.85 2.41
CA LEU A 124 -14.72 -23.22 2.25
C LEU A 124 -14.58 -23.98 3.57
N GLY A 125 -15.05 -23.42 4.70
CA GLY A 125 -15.48 -24.20 5.87
C GLY A 125 -14.38 -24.67 6.84
N MET A 126 -13.22 -24.03 6.88
CA MET A 126 -12.23 -24.35 7.92
C MET A 126 -12.49 -23.58 9.24
N PRO A 127 -12.38 -24.22 10.41
CA PRO A 127 -12.73 -23.62 11.71
C PRO A 127 -11.95 -22.33 12.04
N ALA A 128 -12.67 -21.35 12.56
CA ALA A 128 -12.26 -19.96 12.79
C ALA A 128 -11.11 -19.76 13.82
N THR A 129 -10.86 -20.73 14.70
CA THR A 129 -9.86 -20.62 15.79
C THR A 129 -8.42 -20.74 15.27
N ASP A 130 -8.19 -21.55 14.23
CA ASP A 130 -6.93 -21.69 13.49
C ASP A 130 -6.83 -20.74 12.28
N SER A 131 -7.88 -19.96 12.03
CA SER A 131 -8.03 -19.22 10.77
C SER A 131 -7.05 -18.07 10.60
N LYS A 132 -6.42 -17.52 11.64
CA LYS A 132 -5.33 -16.52 11.45
C LYS A 132 -4.05 -17.17 10.92
N LEU A 133 -3.69 -18.35 11.41
CA LEU A 133 -2.53 -19.13 10.98
C LEU A 133 -2.72 -19.65 9.56
N LEU A 134 -3.90 -20.22 9.29
CA LEU A 134 -4.25 -20.70 7.95
C LEU A 134 -4.39 -19.56 6.94
N THR A 135 -5.01 -18.43 7.31
CA THR A 135 -5.10 -17.25 6.43
C THR A 135 -3.70 -16.69 6.16
N ALA A 136 -2.82 -16.61 7.17
CA ALA A 136 -1.44 -16.21 6.97
C ALA A 136 -0.70 -17.18 6.04
N ALA A 137 -0.87 -18.49 6.21
CA ALA A 137 -0.24 -19.51 5.35
C ALA A 137 -0.76 -19.45 3.90
N ILE A 138 -2.07 -19.29 3.69
CA ILE A 138 -2.68 -19.19 2.35
C ILE A 138 -2.30 -17.87 1.68
N VAL A 139 -2.34 -16.74 2.39
CA VAL A 139 -1.90 -15.43 1.87
C VAL A 139 -0.41 -15.47 1.53
N THR A 140 0.41 -16.10 2.39
CA THR A 140 1.84 -16.32 2.11
C THR A 140 2.06 -17.19 0.89
N ALA A 141 1.31 -18.29 0.73
CA ALA A 141 1.40 -19.14 -0.46
C ALA A 141 0.92 -18.41 -1.73
N ALA A 142 -0.16 -17.64 -1.63
CA ALA A 142 -0.75 -16.89 -2.73
C ALA A 142 0.11 -15.70 -3.17
N LEU A 143 0.83 -15.04 -2.25
CA LEU A 143 1.85 -14.02 -2.55
C LEU A 143 3.18 -14.62 -2.98
N ALA A 144 3.54 -15.80 -2.48
CA ALA A 144 4.70 -16.55 -2.95
C ALA A 144 4.51 -16.98 -4.41
N PHE A 145 3.29 -17.30 -4.84
CA PHE A 145 3.04 -17.73 -6.22
C PHE A 145 3.42 -16.69 -7.30
N PRO A 146 3.06 -15.40 -7.23
CA PRO A 146 3.54 -14.38 -8.18
C PRO A 146 5.04 -14.12 -8.05
N ALA A 147 5.60 -14.07 -6.83
CA ALA A 147 7.04 -13.88 -6.61
C ALA A 147 7.88 -15.05 -7.17
N LEU A 148 7.38 -16.28 -7.01
CA LEU A 148 8.00 -17.50 -7.50
C LEU A 148 7.81 -17.63 -9.02
N ARG A 149 6.66 -17.21 -9.55
CA ARG A 149 6.42 -17.12 -11.00
C ARG A 149 7.34 -16.10 -11.67
N GLU A 150 7.65 -14.97 -11.04
CA GLU A 150 8.66 -14.03 -11.54
C GLU A 150 10.07 -14.61 -11.47
N ARG A 151 10.41 -15.38 -10.43
CA ARG A 151 11.69 -16.11 -10.34
C ARG A 151 11.84 -17.24 -11.36
N PHE A 152 10.76 -17.94 -11.70
CA PHE A 152 10.76 -19.02 -12.71
C PHE A 152 10.50 -18.52 -14.14
N ARG A 153 10.00 -17.30 -14.30
CA ARG A 153 10.03 -16.59 -15.57
C ARG A 153 11.46 -16.10 -15.75
N LYS A 154 12.29 -17.00 -16.29
CA LYS A 154 13.67 -16.79 -16.74
C LYS A 154 13.91 -15.30 -17.07
N PRO A 155 14.99 -14.66 -16.59
CA PRO A 155 15.52 -13.52 -17.32
C PRO A 155 15.81 -14.02 -18.74
N ALA A 156 15.02 -13.58 -19.71
CA ALA A 156 15.46 -13.68 -21.09
C ALA A 156 16.64 -12.71 -21.23
N ALA A 157 17.80 -13.29 -21.52
CA ALA A 157 19.05 -12.70 -21.98
C ALA A 157 19.97 -12.04 -20.94
N CYS A 158 20.96 -12.82 -20.52
CA CYS A 158 22.33 -12.33 -20.38
C CYS A 158 22.99 -12.36 -21.77
N GLY A 159 23.53 -11.24 -22.21
CA GLY A 159 24.75 -11.20 -23.02
C GLY A 159 24.63 -10.87 -24.50
N GLU A 160 24.63 -9.58 -24.85
CA GLU A 160 25.40 -9.12 -26.02
C GLU A 160 25.79 -7.64 -25.90
N ARG A 161 27.03 -7.41 -25.45
CA ARG A 161 28.00 -6.41 -25.94
C ARG A 161 29.11 -6.22 -24.91
N ARG A 162 30.04 -7.17 -24.93
CA ARG A 162 31.44 -6.80 -24.80
C ARG A 162 31.88 -6.51 -26.22
N ASP A 163 31.92 -5.23 -26.58
CA ASP A 163 32.81 -4.62 -27.57
C ASP A 163 32.53 -3.11 -27.62
N SER A 164 33.61 -2.32 -27.73
CA SER A 164 33.65 -0.85 -27.81
C SER A 164 33.71 -0.09 -26.48
N ILE A 165 34.76 -0.36 -25.69
CA ILE A 165 35.65 0.77 -25.35
C ILE A 165 36.70 0.82 -26.45
N ALA A 166 36.53 1.76 -27.38
CA ALA A 166 37.54 2.30 -28.30
C ALA A 166 36.98 3.60 -28.87
#